data_AF-A0A382S8D6-F1
#
_entry.id   AF-A0A382S8D6-F1
#
_cell.length_a   1.000
_cell.length_b   1.000
_cell.length_c   1.000
_cell.angle_alpha   90.00
_cell.angle_beta   90.00
_cell.angle_gamma   90.00
#
_symmetry.space_group_name_H-M   'P 1'
#
loop_
_entity.id
_entity.type
_entity.pdbx_description
1 polymer ?
#
loop_
_entity_poly.entity_id
_entity_poly.type
_entity_poly.pdbx_seq_one_letter_code
_entity_poly.pdbx_strand_id
1 'polypeptide(L)' 'MSKKITPRSQNFSTWYTDVITRAGLADYGPVKGTMVIKPYGFSLWENLR' A
#
# COMPACT_ATOMS: atom_id res chain seq x y z
N MET A 1 4.76 -17.89 4.11
CA MET A 1 3.95 -17.55 5.29
C MET A 1 2.98 -16.46 4.89
N SER A 2 1.74 -16.81 4.55
CA SER A 2 0.69 -15.85 4.20
C SER A 2 0.41 -14.99 5.43
N LYS A 3 1.09 -13.84 5.57
CA LYS A 3 0.81 -12.89 6.64
C LYS A 3 -0.69 -12.58 6.54
N LYS A 4 -1.44 -12.61 7.64
CA LYS A 4 -2.86 -12.19 7.64
C LYS A 4 -2.91 -10.67 7.44
N ILE A 5 -3.84 -10.13 6.66
CA ILE A 5 -4.06 -8.67 6.63
C ILE A 5 -4.67 -8.31 8.00
N THR A 6 -4.15 -7.29 8.65
CA THR A 6 -4.71 -6.82 9.93
C THR A 6 -6.17 -6.40 9.74
N PRO A 7 -7.15 -6.86 10.53
CA PRO A 7 -8.52 -6.39 10.38
C PRO A 7 -8.61 -4.87 10.54
N ARG A 8 -9.34 -4.22 9.63
CA ARG A 8 -9.51 -2.75 9.64
C ARG A 8 -10.05 -2.22 10.97
N SER A 9 -10.93 -2.98 11.63
CA SER A 9 -11.53 -2.63 12.93
C SER A 9 -10.55 -2.66 14.09
N GLN A 10 -9.45 -3.42 13.98
CA GLN A 10 -8.47 -3.58 15.05
C GLN A 10 -7.36 -2.53 14.97
N ASN A 11 -6.83 -2.30 13.78
CA ASN A 11 -5.80 -1.29 13.55
C ASN A 11 -5.84 -0.79 12.11
N PHE A 12 -6.39 0.40 11.92
CA PHE A 12 -6.54 1.01 10.61
C PHE A 12 -5.19 1.34 9.95
N SER A 13 -4.23 1.87 10.70
CA SER A 13 -2.93 2.29 10.15
C SER A 13 -2.13 1.11 9.61
N THR A 14 -2.09 0.01 10.36
CA THR A 14 -1.44 -1.23 9.91
C THR A 14 -2.22 -1.88 8.77
N TRP A 15 -3.56 -1.92 8.85
CA TRP A 15 -4.40 -2.42 7.76
C TRP A 15 -4.13 -1.67 6.44
N TYR A 16 -4.09 -0.34 6.48
CA TYR A 16 -3.83 0.48 5.30
C TYR A 16 -2.48 0.14 4.66
N THR A 17 -1.44 0.06 5.49
CA THR A 17 -0.08 -0.27 5.05
C THR A 17 0.01 -1.70 4.49
N ASP A 18 -0.65 -2.66 5.15
CA ASP A 18 -0.75 -4.05 4.70
C ASP A 18 -1.44 -4.14 3.33
N VAL A 19 -2.53 -3.39 3.15
CA VAL A 19 -3.30 -3.38 1.90
C VAL A 19 -2.48 -2.77 0.75
N ILE A 20 -1.93 -1.56 0.92
CA ILE A 20 -1.21 -0.88 -0.17
C ILE A 20 0.03 -1.66 -0.62
N THR A 21 0.75 -2.29 0.32
CA THR A 21 1.97 -3.05 0.03
C THR A 21 1.62 -4.36 -0.65
N ARG A 22 0.60 -5.09 -0.17
CA ARG A 22 0.24 -6.41 -0.72
C ARG A 22 -0.55 -6.35 -2.00
N ALA A 23 -1.38 -5.32 -2.17
CA ALA A 23 -2.06 -5.07 -3.43
C ALA A 23 -1.10 -4.56 -4.52
N GLY A 24 0.17 -4.31 -4.19
CA GLY A 24 1.16 -3.83 -5.14
C GLY A 24 0.85 -2.42 -5.64
N LEU A 25 0.29 -1.56 -4.78
CA LEU A 25 -0.01 -0.17 -5.11
C LEU A 25 1.22 0.71 -4.87
N ALA A 26 1.89 0.55 -3.74
CA ALA A 26 3.10 1.28 -3.39
C ALA A 26 3.99 0.46 -2.44
N ASP A 27 5.31 0.68 -2.54
CA ASP A 27 6.31 0.09 -1.66
C ASP A 27 7.12 1.18 -0.93
N TYR A 28 7.84 0.80 0.13
CA TYR A 28 8.73 1.73 0.83
C TYR A 28 9.90 2.15 -0.06
N GLY A 29 10.20 3.45 -0.07
CA GLY A 29 11.37 3.98 -0.74
C GLY A 29 12.66 3.82 0.09
N PRO A 30 13.82 4.12 -0.50
CA PRO A 30 15.13 3.95 0.15
C PRO A 30 15.36 4.91 1.32
N VAL A 31 14.58 6.00 1.40
CA VAL A 31 14.68 7.01 2.45
C VAL A 31 13.43 6.96 3.33
N LYS A 32 13.60 7.07 4.65
CA LYS A 32 12.49 7.10 5.60
C LYS A 32 11.50 8.22 5.24
N GLY A 33 10.21 7.87 5.18
CA GLY A 33 9.14 8.80 4.79
C GLY A 33 8.89 8.88 3.28
N THR A 34 9.67 8.17 2.45
CA THR A 34 9.41 8.07 1.01
C THR A 34 8.69 6.76 0.67
N MET A 35 7.82 6.83 -0.35
CA MET A 35 7.14 5.68 -0.93
C MET A 35 7.31 5.70 -2.45
N VAL A 36 7.46 4.52 -3.04
CA VAL A 36 7.52 4.32 -4.48
C VAL A 36 6.17 3.79 -4.94
N ILE A 37 5.45 4.57 -5.75
CA ILE A 37 4.19 4.15 -6.35
C ILE A 37 4.49 3.18 -7.49
N LYS A 38 3.87 2.00 -7.46
CA LYS A 38 4.06 0.97 -8.49
C LYS A 38 3.17 1.25 -9.70
N PRO A 39 3.46 0.66 -10.88
CA PRO A 39 2.66 0.90 -12.08
C PRO A 39 1.15 0.68 -11.88
N TYR A 40 0.77 -0.34 -11.11
CA TYR A 40 -0.63 -0.61 -10.79
C TYR A 40 -1.26 0.51 -9.93
N GLY A 41 -0.56 0.99 -8.89
CA GLY A 41 -1.04 2.12 -8.10
C GLY A 41 -1.10 3.42 -8.90
N PHE A 42 -0.13 3.65 -9.80
CA PHE A 42 -0.11 4.83 -10.66
C PHE A 42 -1.25 4.81 -11.69
N SER A 43 -1.63 3.63 -12.20
CA SER A 43 -2.76 3.49 -13.11
C SER A 43 -4.08 4.01 -12.52
N LEU A 44 -4.27 3.91 -11.20
CA LEU A 44 -5.46 4.47 -10.55
C LEU A 44 -5.48 6.00 -10.65
N TRP A 45 -4.32 6.65 -10.53
CA TRP A 45 -4.21 8.10 -10.67
C TRP A 45 -4.49 8.56 -12.10
N GLU A 46 -3.97 7.84 -13.09
CA GLU A 46 -4.23 8.12 -14.51
C GLU A 46 -5.72 7.97 -14.87
N ASN A 47 -6.43 7.04 -14.23
CA ASN A 47 -7.88 6.86 -14.43
C ASN A 47 -8.75 7.92 -13.73
N LEU A 48 -8.19 8.68 -12.78
CA LEU A 48 -8.90 9.78 -12.10
C LEU A 48 -8.76 11.12 -12.83
N ARG A 49 -7.80 11.22 -13.75
CA ARG A 49 -7.51 12.42 -14.55
C ARG A 49 -8.51 12.58 -15.69
#